data_AF-A0A945SVP3-F1
#
_entry.id   AF-A0A945SVP3-F1
#
_cell.length_a   1.000
_cell.length_b   1.000
_cell.length_c   1.000
_cell.angle_alpha   90.00
_cell.angle_beta   90.00
_cell.angle_gamma   90.00
#
_symmetry.space_group_name_H-M   'P 1'
#
loop_
_entity.id
_entity.type
_entity.pdbx_description
1 polymer ?
#
loop_
_entity_poly.entity_id
_entity_poly.type
_entity_poly.pdbx_seq_one_letter_code
_entity_poly.pdbx_strand_id
1 'polypeptide(L)' 'MTDFEGVVPALGAALTNRNYETLTPVQQEVLAPELRDADMLVSAQTGSGKTVAFGLALAPTLLGEAERFHHTKAPR' A
#
# COMPACT_ATOMS: atom_id res chain seq x y z
N MET A 1 -7.12 -16.46 6.16
CA MET A 1 -6.80 -15.32 5.28
C MET A 1 -5.84 -14.46 6.04
N THR A 2 -4.71 -14.11 5.44
CA THR A 2 -3.76 -13.17 6.04
C THR A 2 -4.42 -11.80 6.06
N ASP A 3 -4.50 -11.19 7.24
CA ASP A 3 -4.95 -9.82 7.38
C ASP A 3 -3.73 -8.90 7.43
N PHE A 4 -3.75 -7.81 6.67
CA PHE A 4 -2.66 -6.85 6.55
C PHE A 4 -3.10 -5.54 7.19
N GLU A 5 -2.72 -5.33 8.44
CA GLU A 5 -3.09 -4.12 9.19
C GLU A 5 -2.63 -2.85 8.44
N GLY A 6 -3.53 -1.86 8.34
CA GLY A 6 -3.28 -0.61 7.64
C GLY A 6 -3.36 -0.67 6.10
N VAL A 7 -3.58 -1.86 5.51
CA VAL A 7 -3.73 -2.03 4.06
C VAL A 7 -5.20 -2.05 3.66
N VAL A 8 -5.55 -1.33 2.59
CA VAL A 8 -6.91 -1.35 2.03
C VAL A 8 -7.31 -2.76 1.56
N PRO A 9 -8.56 -3.20 1.74
CA PRO A 9 -8.97 -4.59 1.49
C PRO A 9 -8.62 -5.12 0.10
N ALA A 10 -8.82 -4.30 -0.94
CA ALA A 10 -8.53 -4.66 -2.33
C ALA A 10 -7.05 -5.04 -2.55
N LEU A 11 -6.12 -4.32 -1.90
CA LEU A 11 -4.70 -4.61 -1.99
C LEU A 11 -4.31 -5.78 -1.08
N GLY A 12 -4.94 -5.93 0.09
CA GLY A 12 -4.74 -7.10 0.95
C GLY A 12 -5.07 -8.40 0.22
N ALA A 13 -6.22 -8.45 -0.47
CA ALA A 13 -6.60 -9.58 -1.31
C ALA A 13 -5.60 -9.84 -2.45
N ALA A 14 -5.12 -8.78 -3.10
CA ALA A 14 -4.11 -8.90 -4.17
C ALA A 14 -2.77 -9.45 -3.65
N LEU A 15 -2.35 -9.06 -2.44
CA LEU A 15 -1.15 -9.59 -1.78
C LEU A 15 -1.32 -11.08 -1.46
N THR A 16 -2.43 -11.46 -0.84
CA THR A 16 -2.73 -12.87 -0.53
C THR A 16 -2.76 -13.73 -1.80
N ASN A 17 -3.37 -13.24 -2.89
CA ASN A 17 -3.42 -13.95 -4.18
C ASN A 17 -2.05 -14.14 -4.83
N ARG A 18 -1.05 -13.35 -4.45
CA ARG A 18 0.35 -13.50 -4.86
C ARG A 18 1.19 -14.29 -3.86
N ASN A 19 0.54 -14.94 -2.88
CA ASN A 19 1.19 -15.70 -1.82
C ASN A 19 2.13 -14.86 -0.94
N TYR A 20 1.84 -13.56 -0.78
CA TYR A 20 2.47 -12.79 0.29
C TYR A 20 1.78 -13.10 1.62
N GLU A 21 2.58 -13.39 2.62
CA GLU A 21 2.10 -13.77 3.97
C GLU A 21 2.36 -12.69 5.01
N THR A 22 3.39 -11.86 4.81
CA THR A 22 3.77 -10.80 5.73
C THR A 22 4.28 -9.59 4.95
N LEU A 23 4.02 -8.39 5.46
CA LEU A 23 4.66 -7.19 4.95
C LEU A 23 6.16 -7.19 5.31
N THR A 24 6.98 -6.59 4.45
CA THR A 24 8.39 -6.37 4.78
C THR A 24 8.53 -5.25 5.82
N PRO A 25 9.67 -5.16 6.55
CA PRO A 25 9.83 -4.11 7.56
C PRO A 25 9.59 -2.70 7.02
N VAL A 26 10.12 -2.38 5.83
CA VAL A 26 9.89 -1.05 5.23
C VAL A 26 8.42 -0.80 4.83
N GLN A 27 7.66 -1.85 4.53
CA GLN A 27 6.22 -1.72 4.23
C GLN A 27 5.41 -1.46 5.51
N GLN A 28 5.79 -2.09 6.63
CA GLN A 28 5.16 -1.87 7.92
C GLN A 28 5.43 -0.46 8.44
N GLU A 29 6.69 -0.01 8.42
CA GLU A 29 7.10 1.32 8.86
C GLU A 29 6.38 2.43 8.09
N VAL A 30 6.23 2.27 6.78
CA VAL A 30 5.54 3.25 5.91
C VAL A 30 4.02 3.30 6.20
N LEU A 31 3.45 2.28 6.82
CA LEU A 31 2.03 2.23 7.21
C LEU A 31 1.79 2.63 8.68
N ALA A 32 2.83 3.09 9.40
CA ALA A 32 2.69 3.53 10.77
C ALA A 32 1.62 4.65 10.87
N PRO A 33 0.67 4.57 11.82
CA PRO A 33 -0.45 5.51 11.92
C PRO A 33 -0.02 6.99 11.98
N GLU A 34 1.11 7.28 12.62
CA GLU A 34 1.70 8.61 12.74
C GLU A 34 2.20 9.21 11.40
N LEU A 35 2.33 8.41 10.34
CA LEU A 35 2.81 8.84 9.03
C LEU A 35 1.70 9.05 7.99
N ARG A 36 0.44 8.77 8.31
CA ARG A 36 -0.68 8.66 7.35
C ARG A 36 -0.84 9.88 6.42
N ASP A 37 -0.57 11.08 6.91
CA ASP A 37 -0.70 12.33 6.16
C ASP A 37 0.61 13.14 6.14
N ALA A 38 1.75 12.48 6.39
CA ALA A 38 3.05 13.11 6.45
C ALA A 38 3.87 12.88 5.17
N ASP A 39 4.68 13.87 4.80
CA ASP A 39 5.72 13.67 3.80
C ASP A 39 6.80 12.75 4.37
N MET A 40 7.19 11.73 3.61
CA MET A 40 8.14 10.70 4.06
C MET A 40 9.36 10.62 3.15
N LEU A 41 10.54 10.55 3.78
CA LEU A 41 11.77 10.08 3.14
C LEU A 41 12.03 8.63 3.55
N VAL A 42 11.85 7.71 2.61
CA VAL A 42 12.02 6.26 2.87
C VAL A 42 13.36 5.78 2.34
N SER A 43 14.23 5.31 3.23
CA SER A 43 15.53 4.73 2.88
C SER A 43 15.58 3.25 3.26
N ALA A 44 15.87 2.38 2.28
CA ALA A 44 16.07 0.95 2.49
C ALA A 44 16.86 0.35 1.30
N GLN A 45 17.37 -0.87 1.45
CA GLN A 45 18.10 -1.57 0.37
C GLN A 45 17.22 -1.84 -0.87
N THR A 46 17.82 -1.89 -2.07
CA THR A 46 17.13 -2.41 -3.27
C THR A 46 16.60 -3.82 -3.02
N GLY A 47 15.39 -4.12 -3.50
CA GLY A 47 14.72 -5.41 -3.24
C GLY A 47 13.95 -5.47 -1.93
N SER A 48 14.00 -4.44 -1.06
CA SER A 48 13.28 -4.43 0.22
C SER A 48 11.75 -4.28 0.12
N GLY A 49 11.22 -4.02 -1.09
CA GLY A 49 9.78 -3.85 -1.31
C GLY A 49 9.25 -2.42 -1.22
N LYS A 50 10.11 -1.38 -1.29
CA LYS A 50 9.73 0.04 -1.26
C LYS A 50 8.65 0.45 -2.27
N THR A 51 8.71 -0.08 -3.49
CA THR A 51 7.71 0.25 -4.53
C THR A 51 6.30 -0.16 -4.09
N VAL A 52 6.17 -1.33 -3.47
CA VAL A 52 4.90 -1.79 -2.90
C VAL A 52 4.56 -0.95 -1.68
N ALA A 53 5.52 -0.63 -0.81
CA ALA A 53 5.30 0.22 0.37
C ALA A 53 4.65 1.57 0.00
N PHE A 54 5.18 2.27 -1.01
CA PHE A 54 4.58 3.51 -1.51
C PHE A 54 3.17 3.29 -2.07
N GLY A 55 2.95 2.21 -2.82
CA GLY A 55 1.63 1.87 -3.33
C GLY A 55 0.61 1.66 -2.21
N LEU A 56 1.00 0.98 -1.12
CA LEU A 56 0.16 0.77 0.06
C LEU A 56 -0.15 2.09 0.77
N ALA A 57 0.85 2.96 0.94
CA ALA A 57 0.67 4.27 1.58
C ALA A 57 -0.28 5.20 0.81
N LEU A 58 -0.21 5.17 -0.52
CA LEU A 58 -1.04 6.01 -1.39
C LEU A 58 -2.47 5.48 -1.55
N ALA A 59 -2.69 4.19 -1.30
CA ALA A 59 -3.94 3.51 -1.61
C ALA A 59 -5.18 4.08 -0.89
N PRO A 60 -5.14 4.42 0.41
CA PRO A 60 -6.30 5.02 1.09
C PRO A 60 -6.80 6.29 0.40
N THR A 61 -5.88 7.11 -0.14
CA THR A 61 -6.20 8.37 -0.81
C THR A 61 -6.69 8.16 -2.25
N LEU A 62 -6.05 7.27 -2.99
CA LEU A 62 -6.34 7.08 -4.42
C LEU A 62 -7.48 6.10 -4.69
N LEU A 63 -7.62 5.09 -3.83
CA LEU A 63 -8.56 3.98 -4.02
C LEU A 63 -9.69 4.00 -2.98
N GLY A 64 -9.42 4.46 -1.75
CA GLY A 64 -10.37 4.39 -0.64
C GLY A 64 -10.85 2.95 -0.43
N GLU A 65 -12.17 2.77 -0.42
CA GLU A 65 -12.84 1.46 -0.29
C GLU A 65 -13.15 0.80 -1.65
N ALA A 66 -12.70 1.37 -2.77
CA ALA A 66 -12.99 0.81 -4.08
C ALA A 66 -12.13 -0.44 -4.36
N GLU A 67 -12.72 -1.44 -5.04
CA GLU A 67 -11.97 -2.62 -5.47
C GLU A 67 -11.03 -2.33 -6.65
N ARG A 68 -11.32 -1.28 -7.44
CA ARG A 68 -10.58 -0.88 -8.64
C ARG A 68 -10.71 0.63 -8.87
N PHE A 69 -9.72 1.22 -9.53
CA PHE A 69 -9.79 2.61 -9.96
C PHE A 69 -10.92 2.84 -10.96
N HIS A 70 -11.57 4.00 -10.85
CA HIS A 70 -12.53 4.45 -11.84
C HIS A 70 -11.84 4.82 -13.14
N HIS A 71 -12.52 4.57 -14.27
CA HIS A 71 -12.03 5.01 -15.56
C HIS A 71 -12.15 6.54 -15.66
N THR A 72 -11.03 7.24 -15.87
CA THR A 72 -11.05 8.67 -16.13
C THR A 72 -11.42 8.95 -17.59
N LYS A 73 -12.19 10.01 -17.84
CA LYS A 73 -12.52 10.50 -19.19
C LYS A 73 -11.56 11.63 -19.55
N ALA A 74 -10.40 11.26 -20.08
CA ALA A 74 -9.28 12.16 -20.42
C ALA A 74 -8.71 12.97 -19.23
N PRO A 75 -7.46 13.44 -19.31
CA PRO A 75 -6.96 14.44 -18.36
C PRO A 75 -7.79 15.73 -18.53
N ARG A 76 -8.10 16.40 -17.42
CA ARG A 76 -8.64 17.77 -17.44
C ARG A 76 -7.51 18.78 -17.60
#